data_AF-A0A8S3WH73-F1
#
_entry.id   AF-A0A8S3WH73-F1
#
_cell.length_a   1.000
_cell.length_b   1.000
_cell.length_c   1.000
_cell.angle_alpha   90.00
_cell.angle_beta   90.00
_cell.angle_gamma   90.00
#
_symmetry.space_group_name_H-M   'P 1'
#
loop_
_entity.id
_entity.type
_entity.pdbx_description
1 polymer ?
#
loop_
_entity_poly.entity_id
_entity_poly.type
_entity_poly.pdbx_seq_one_letter_code
_entity_poly.pdbx_strand_id
1 'polypeptide(L)'
;MGHVEKIDKTIIINSELKNMWNTLLTQGLDEKSIDEILKTFPLIKDCLTLPPNLNPEIKITLSPQALKRDEHICHKQNIIGYVICGLTQILTKMLEKDTESDTTEYIGNCIRLLCHVHYKESQTRRAVILPGVNKKLKETLEKTLITNYLFGNDITNILKENKNLENSAKDLKPLNNWGPSSNRKQGGRDNTRQYNTRQDNTKRPKNKPSTVKYTMTQRHQHQRQQLRSLTRHPSRTTQPQRHHRE
;
A
#
# COMPACT_ATOMS: atom_id res chain seq x y z
N MET A 1 8.64 -21.79 -4.50
CA MET A 1 8.16 -22.49 -5.71
C MET A 1 6.65 -22.45 -5.66
N GLY A 2 5.98 -21.91 -6.67
CA GLY A 2 4.52 -21.95 -6.75
C GLY A 2 4.08 -23.13 -7.61
N HIS A 3 3.16 -23.95 -7.13
CA HIS A 3 2.48 -24.92 -7.98
C HIS A 3 1.56 -24.15 -8.93
N VAL A 4 1.89 -24.13 -10.22
CA VAL A 4 0.91 -23.83 -11.26
C VAL A 4 0.11 -25.11 -11.43
N GLU A 5 -1.04 -25.18 -10.77
CA GLU A 5 -2.00 -26.26 -11.02
C GLU A 5 -2.43 -26.24 -12.48
N LYS A 6 -2.71 -27.43 -13.03
CA LYS A 6 -3.05 -27.56 -14.44
C LYS A 6 -4.38 -26.87 -14.73
N ILE A 7 -4.43 -26.10 -15.80
CA ILE A 7 -5.66 -25.48 -16.31
C ILE A 7 -6.42 -26.54 -17.12
N ASP A 8 -6.86 -27.62 -16.45
CA ASP A 8 -7.54 -28.78 -17.07
C ASP A 8 -9.01 -28.47 -17.47
N LYS A 9 -9.43 -27.21 -17.40
CA LYS A 9 -10.69 -26.69 -17.96
C LYS A 9 -10.42 -25.41 -18.76
N THR A 10 -10.30 -25.54 -20.08
CA THR A 10 -10.22 -24.41 -21.02
C THR A 10 -11.39 -24.42 -21.99
N ILE A 11 -11.90 -23.24 -22.35
CA ILE A 11 -12.94 -23.07 -23.38
C ILE A 11 -12.37 -22.39 -24.63
N ILE A 12 -12.88 -22.74 -25.80
CA ILE A 12 -12.54 -22.09 -27.06
C ILE A 12 -13.56 -20.98 -27.31
N ILE A 13 -13.07 -19.74 -27.38
CA ILE A 13 -13.88 -18.54 -27.71
C ILE A 13 -13.65 -18.11 -29.16
N ASN A 14 -14.63 -17.41 -29.72
CA ASN A 14 -14.54 -16.80 -31.06
C ASN A 14 -13.33 -15.85 -31.16
N SER A 15 -12.67 -15.82 -32.33
CA SER A 15 -11.46 -15.03 -32.60
C SER A 15 -11.65 -13.52 -32.47
N GLU A 16 -12.82 -12.98 -32.81
CA GLU A 16 -13.14 -11.55 -32.69
C GLU A 16 -13.28 -11.16 -31.22
N LEU A 17 -14.02 -11.95 -30.43
CA LEU A 17 -14.12 -11.78 -28.97
C LEU A 17 -12.74 -11.87 -28.32
N LYS A 18 -11.91 -12.83 -28.73
CA LYS A 18 -10.53 -12.98 -28.25
C LYS A 18 -9.68 -11.73 -28.53
N ASN A 19 -9.77 -11.18 -29.74
CA ASN A 19 -9.01 -9.98 -30.13
C ASN A 19 -9.50 -8.73 -29.39
N MET A 20 -10.83 -8.57 -29.27
CA MET A 20 -11.46 -7.49 -28.49
C MET A 20 -11.05 -7.55 -27.02
N TRP A 21 -11.17 -8.71 -26.36
CA TRP A 21 -10.80 -8.88 -24.96
C TRP A 21 -9.30 -8.69 -24.73
N ASN A 22 -8.43 -9.17 -25.62
CA ASN A 22 -6.99 -8.91 -25.53
C ASN A 22 -6.66 -7.41 -25.61
N THR A 23 -7.39 -6.65 -26.44
CA THR A 23 -7.23 -5.19 -26.54
C THR A 23 -7.66 -4.52 -25.23
N LEU A 24 -8.85 -4.85 -24.72
CA LEU A 24 -9.36 -4.32 -23.45
C LEU A 24 -8.49 -4.68 -22.24
N LEU A 25 -7.92 -5.89 -22.20
CA LEU A 25 -7.02 -6.34 -21.13
C LEU A 25 -5.62 -5.69 -21.17
N THR A 26 -5.23 -5.11 -22.30
CA THR A 26 -3.91 -4.45 -22.46
C THR A 26 -3.97 -2.93 -22.50
N GLN A 27 -5.10 -2.35 -22.89
CA GLN A 27 -5.30 -0.90 -23.04
C GLN A 27 -6.32 -0.31 -22.06
N GLY A 28 -7.19 -1.15 -21.48
CA GLY A 28 -8.29 -0.73 -20.62
C GLY A 28 -9.52 -0.24 -21.38
N LEU A 29 -10.38 0.49 -20.66
CA LEU A 29 -11.44 1.34 -21.19
C LEU A 29 -11.14 2.78 -20.77
N ASP A 30 -11.59 3.76 -21.55
CA ASP A 30 -11.56 5.15 -21.12
C ASP A 30 -12.68 5.46 -20.10
N GLU A 31 -12.50 6.53 -19.33
CA GLU A 31 -13.40 6.90 -18.24
C GLU A 31 -14.84 7.19 -18.71
N LYS A 32 -15.05 7.67 -19.95
CA LYS A 32 -16.40 7.93 -20.48
C LYS A 32 -17.10 6.64 -20.85
N SER A 33 -16.43 5.73 -21.55
CA SER A 33 -16.96 4.39 -21.84
C SER A 33 -17.31 3.64 -20.57
N ILE A 34 -16.49 3.75 -19.52
CA ILE A 34 -16.80 3.20 -18.19
C ILE A 34 -18.09 3.84 -17.64
N ASP A 35 -18.14 5.17 -17.54
CA ASP A 35 -19.30 5.89 -17.01
C ASP A 35 -20.59 5.65 -17.81
N GLU A 36 -20.52 5.42 -19.13
CA GLU A 36 -21.67 5.07 -19.97
C GLU A 36 -22.15 3.65 -19.69
N ILE A 37 -21.24 2.67 -19.57
CA ILE A 37 -21.58 1.28 -19.19
C ILE A 37 -22.19 1.22 -17.78
N LEU A 38 -21.60 1.91 -16.80
CA LEU A 38 -22.07 1.89 -15.41
C LEU A 38 -23.52 2.38 -15.26
N LYS A 39 -23.93 3.38 -16.07
CA LYS A 39 -25.31 3.91 -16.08
C LYS A 39 -26.36 2.90 -16.58
N THR A 40 -25.96 1.82 -17.26
CA THR A 40 -26.89 0.79 -17.76
C THR A 40 -27.35 -0.20 -16.69
N PHE A 41 -26.59 -0.33 -15.60
CA PHE A 41 -26.89 -1.30 -14.54
C PHE A 41 -27.82 -0.70 -13.48
N PRO A 42 -28.87 -1.43 -13.04
CA PRO A 42 -29.72 -0.98 -11.94
C PRO A 42 -28.95 -1.04 -10.62
N LEU A 43 -29.35 -0.23 -9.62
CA LEU A 43 -28.86 -0.39 -8.25
C LEU A 43 -29.74 -1.37 -7.46
N ILE A 44 -29.11 -2.29 -6.72
CA ILE A 44 -29.83 -3.18 -5.79
C ILE A 44 -30.18 -2.38 -4.53
N LYS A 45 -31.47 -2.27 -4.21
CA LYS A 45 -31.95 -1.61 -2.99
C LYS A 45 -31.47 -2.38 -1.75
N ASP A 46 -31.16 -1.65 -0.68
CA ASP A 46 -30.79 -2.17 0.65
C ASP A 46 -29.58 -3.12 0.68
N CYS A 47 -28.70 -3.07 -0.34
CA CYS A 47 -27.52 -3.92 -0.45
C CYS A 47 -26.21 -3.11 -0.49
N LEU A 48 -25.14 -3.65 0.11
CA LEU A 48 -23.80 -3.03 0.17
C LEU A 48 -22.98 -3.30 -1.10
N THR A 49 -23.56 -3.09 -2.29
CA THR A 49 -22.86 -3.21 -3.57
C THR A 49 -22.07 -1.96 -3.93
N LEU A 50 -22.46 -0.77 -3.46
CA LEU A 50 -21.67 0.44 -3.61
C LEU A 50 -20.49 0.46 -2.63
N PRO A 51 -19.37 1.14 -2.94
CA PRO A 51 -18.24 1.26 -2.02
C PRO A 51 -18.66 1.95 -0.71
N PRO A 52 -18.19 1.47 0.45
CA PRO A 52 -18.47 2.12 1.72
C PRO A 52 -17.77 3.48 1.78
N ASN A 53 -18.44 4.47 2.34
CA ASN A 53 -17.93 5.82 2.47
C ASN A 53 -16.74 5.86 3.45
N LEU A 54 -15.77 6.73 3.18
CA LEU A 54 -14.73 7.04 4.14
C LEU A 54 -15.32 7.89 5.28
N ASN A 55 -15.20 7.43 6.52
CA ASN A 55 -15.63 8.15 7.71
C ASN A 55 -15.05 9.58 7.74
N PRO A 56 -15.86 10.64 7.92
CA PRO A 56 -15.39 12.02 7.85
C PRO A 56 -14.33 12.34 8.91
N GLU A 57 -14.43 11.73 10.10
CA GLU A 57 -13.45 11.90 11.20
C GLU A 57 -12.07 11.33 10.85
N ILE A 58 -12.00 10.32 9.98
CA ILE A 58 -10.73 9.81 9.43
C ILE A 58 -10.29 10.64 8.24
N LYS A 59 -11.22 11.06 7.36
CA LYS A 59 -10.93 11.84 6.15
C LYS A 59 -10.12 13.11 6.45
N ILE A 60 -10.41 13.79 7.57
CA ILE A 60 -9.68 14.99 8.02
C ILE A 60 -8.28 14.72 8.58
N THR A 61 -7.94 13.47 8.93
CA THR A 61 -6.61 13.11 9.47
C THR A 61 -5.63 12.59 8.43
N LEU A 62 -6.10 12.28 7.21
CA LEU A 62 -5.29 11.64 6.18
C LEU A 62 -4.55 12.66 5.31
N SER A 63 -3.34 12.30 4.87
CA SER A 63 -2.61 13.09 3.89
C SER A 63 -3.26 13.02 2.50
N PRO A 64 -3.08 14.02 1.63
CA PRO A 64 -3.60 13.99 0.24
C PRO A 64 -3.14 12.75 -0.54
N GLN A 65 -1.92 12.25 -0.28
CA GLN A 65 -1.37 11.04 -0.90
C GLN A 65 -1.97 9.74 -0.32
N ALA A 66 -2.59 9.77 0.87
CA ALA A 66 -3.40 8.66 1.36
C ALA A 66 -4.82 8.72 0.78
N LEU A 67 -5.45 9.90 0.76
CA LEU A 67 -6.77 10.11 0.17
C LEU A 67 -6.82 9.70 -1.31
N LYS A 68 -5.87 10.15 -2.14
CA LYS A 68 -5.81 9.77 -3.57
C LYS A 68 -5.61 8.26 -3.78
N ARG A 69 -4.92 7.56 -2.86
CA ARG A 69 -4.79 6.09 -2.93
C ARG A 69 -6.09 5.38 -2.54
N ASP A 70 -6.82 5.86 -1.53
CA ASP A 70 -8.15 5.36 -1.19
C ASP A 70 -9.13 5.56 -2.35
N GLU A 71 -9.11 6.75 -2.97
CA GLU A 71 -9.96 7.14 -4.10
C GLU A 71 -9.78 6.22 -5.32
N HIS A 72 -8.54 5.94 -5.73
CA HIS A 72 -8.27 4.99 -6.83
C HIS A 72 -8.77 3.56 -6.52
N ILE A 73 -8.69 3.11 -5.27
CA ILE A 73 -9.24 1.79 -4.87
C ILE A 73 -10.77 1.84 -4.82
N CYS A 74 -11.34 2.94 -4.32
CA CYS A 74 -12.78 3.18 -4.25
C CYS A 74 -13.43 3.20 -5.64
N HIS A 75 -12.79 3.81 -6.64
CA HIS A 75 -13.26 3.80 -8.02
C HIS A 75 -13.26 2.38 -8.62
N LYS A 76 -12.18 1.61 -8.45
CA LYS A 76 -12.16 0.18 -8.85
C LYS A 76 -13.23 -0.63 -8.11
N GLN A 77 -13.40 -0.37 -6.81
CA GLN A 77 -14.44 -0.99 -5.99
C GLN A 77 -15.84 -0.68 -6.53
N ASN A 78 -16.08 0.56 -7.00
CA ASN A 78 -17.34 0.98 -7.59
C ASN A 78 -17.70 0.16 -8.83
N ILE A 79 -16.74 -0.01 -9.75
CA ILE A 79 -16.92 -0.83 -10.96
C ILE A 79 -17.32 -2.28 -10.59
N ILE A 80 -16.65 -2.89 -9.61
CA ILE A 80 -16.99 -4.24 -9.12
C ILE A 80 -18.43 -4.27 -8.58
N GLY A 81 -18.83 -3.25 -7.81
CA GLY A 81 -20.18 -3.07 -7.28
C GLY A 81 -21.27 -3.04 -8.35
N TYR A 82 -21.06 -2.26 -9.40
CA TYR A 82 -21.98 -2.18 -10.54
C TYR A 82 -22.03 -3.48 -11.37
N VAL A 83 -20.89 -4.18 -11.55
CA VAL A 83 -20.86 -5.49 -12.23
C VAL A 83 -21.62 -6.56 -11.43
N ILE A 84 -21.54 -6.53 -10.09
CA ILE A 84 -22.39 -7.37 -9.22
C ILE A 84 -23.88 -7.09 -9.53
N CYS A 85 -24.28 -5.82 -9.56
CA CYS A 85 -25.68 -5.46 -9.82
C CYS A 85 -26.17 -5.90 -11.21
N GLY A 86 -25.35 -5.73 -12.26
CA GLY A 86 -25.65 -6.19 -13.62
C GLY A 86 -25.83 -7.71 -13.71
N LEU A 87 -24.91 -8.48 -13.12
CA LEU A 87 -25.03 -9.94 -13.08
C LEU A 87 -26.22 -10.40 -12.23
N THR A 88 -26.51 -9.74 -11.11
CA THR A 88 -27.71 -10.05 -10.31
C THR A 88 -29.00 -9.79 -11.09
N GLN A 89 -29.08 -8.72 -11.90
CA GLN A 89 -30.26 -8.49 -12.75
C GLN A 89 -30.46 -9.62 -13.78
N ILE A 90 -29.38 -10.20 -14.31
CA ILE A 90 -29.46 -11.38 -15.19
C ILE A 90 -29.93 -12.59 -14.40
N LEU A 91 -29.34 -12.85 -13.22
CA LEU A 91 -29.70 -13.98 -12.36
C LEU A 91 -31.18 -13.94 -11.94
N THR A 92 -31.69 -12.79 -11.51
CA THR A 92 -33.11 -12.60 -11.16
C THR A 92 -34.02 -12.94 -12.35
N LYS A 93 -33.72 -12.45 -13.56
CA LYS A 93 -34.48 -12.74 -14.80
C LYS A 93 -34.43 -14.21 -15.26
N MET A 94 -33.51 -15.01 -14.71
CA MET A 94 -33.44 -16.47 -14.92
C MET A 94 -34.28 -17.19 -13.86
N LEU A 95 -34.16 -16.80 -12.59
CA LEU A 95 -34.98 -17.34 -11.50
C LEU A 95 -36.47 -17.05 -11.68
N GLU A 96 -36.84 -15.87 -12.19
CA GLU A 96 -38.22 -15.50 -12.59
C GLU A 96 -38.83 -16.40 -13.68
N LYS A 97 -37.99 -17.16 -14.41
CA LYS A 97 -38.39 -18.09 -15.48
C LYS A 97 -38.32 -19.55 -15.05
N ASP A 98 -38.05 -19.79 -13.76
CA ASP A 98 -37.86 -21.13 -13.17
C ASP A 98 -36.77 -21.96 -13.87
N THR A 99 -35.78 -21.30 -14.48
CA THR A 99 -34.67 -21.99 -15.18
C THR A 99 -33.61 -22.44 -14.18
N GLU A 100 -33.87 -23.53 -13.47
CA GLU A 100 -32.81 -24.31 -12.83
C GLU A 100 -31.87 -24.85 -13.93
N SER A 101 -30.61 -24.42 -13.89
CA SER A 101 -29.59 -24.81 -14.86
C SER A 101 -28.20 -24.53 -14.30
N ASP A 102 -27.20 -25.27 -14.79
CA ASP A 102 -25.78 -25.02 -14.49
C ASP A 102 -25.40 -23.54 -14.67
N THR A 103 -25.99 -22.86 -15.67
CA THR A 103 -25.71 -21.45 -15.99
C THR A 103 -26.14 -20.53 -14.84
N THR A 104 -27.28 -20.83 -14.21
CA THR A 104 -27.79 -20.14 -13.02
C THR A 104 -26.79 -20.28 -11.85
N GLU A 105 -26.22 -21.48 -11.66
CA GLU A 105 -25.19 -21.71 -10.63
C GLU A 105 -23.87 -21.01 -10.94
N TYR A 106 -23.37 -21.09 -12.19
CA TYR A 106 -22.15 -20.42 -12.63
C TYR A 106 -22.24 -18.90 -12.43
N ILE A 107 -23.35 -18.27 -12.80
CA ILE A 107 -23.57 -16.82 -12.56
C ILE A 107 -23.61 -16.51 -11.06
N GLY A 108 -24.31 -17.33 -10.25
CA GLY A 108 -24.32 -17.20 -8.80
C GLY A 108 -22.92 -17.29 -8.18
N ASN A 109 -22.07 -18.20 -8.68
CA ASN A 109 -20.69 -18.36 -8.24
C ASN A 109 -19.80 -17.18 -8.67
N CYS A 110 -19.98 -16.63 -9.89
CA CYS A 110 -19.32 -15.40 -10.31
C CYS A 110 -19.70 -14.20 -9.40
N ILE A 111 -20.98 -14.05 -9.05
CA ILE A 111 -21.45 -13.00 -8.14
C ILE A 111 -20.83 -13.17 -6.74
N ARG A 112 -20.82 -14.38 -6.19
CA ARG A 112 -20.18 -14.70 -4.89
C ARG A 112 -18.70 -14.30 -4.87
N LEU A 113 -17.96 -14.60 -5.94
CA LEU A 113 -16.54 -14.22 -6.08
C LEU A 113 -16.37 -12.70 -6.19
N LEU A 114 -17.20 -12.00 -6.98
CA LEU A 114 -17.14 -10.54 -7.09
C LEU A 114 -17.47 -9.84 -5.77
N CYS A 115 -18.46 -10.31 -5.01
CA CYS A 115 -18.74 -9.84 -3.66
C CYS A 115 -17.52 -10.02 -2.72
N HIS A 116 -16.79 -11.13 -2.85
CA HIS A 116 -15.55 -11.34 -2.11
C HIS A 116 -14.45 -10.34 -2.53
N VAL A 117 -14.30 -10.05 -3.83
CA VAL A 117 -13.34 -9.02 -4.30
C VAL A 117 -13.75 -7.62 -3.82
N HIS A 118 -15.04 -7.26 -3.87
CA HIS A 118 -15.57 -5.99 -3.33
C HIS A 118 -15.23 -5.81 -1.84
N TYR A 119 -15.39 -6.88 -1.05
CA TYR A 119 -14.96 -6.92 0.35
C TYR A 119 -13.42 -6.81 0.50
N LYS A 120 -12.63 -7.49 -0.35
CA LYS A 120 -11.17 -7.38 -0.34
C LYS A 120 -10.68 -5.98 -0.69
N GLU A 121 -11.34 -5.25 -1.60
CA GLU A 121 -11.02 -3.84 -1.83
C GLU A 121 -11.29 -2.98 -0.60
N SER A 122 -12.41 -3.20 0.11
CA SER A 122 -12.67 -2.54 1.40
C SER A 122 -11.56 -2.82 2.42
N GLN A 123 -11.03 -4.05 2.48
CA GLN A 123 -9.90 -4.38 3.36
C GLN A 123 -8.58 -3.74 2.89
N THR A 124 -8.34 -3.66 1.57
CA THR A 124 -7.19 -2.93 1.00
C THR A 124 -7.23 -1.43 1.34
N ARG A 125 -8.42 -0.81 1.25
CA ARG A 125 -8.66 0.58 1.66
C ARG A 125 -8.34 0.79 3.14
N ARG A 126 -8.87 -0.07 4.03
CA ARG A 126 -8.53 -0.06 5.47
C ARG A 126 -7.03 -0.19 5.68
N ALA A 127 -6.34 -1.11 5.00
CA ALA A 127 -4.89 -1.28 5.10
C ALA A 127 -4.07 -0.08 4.59
N VAL A 128 -4.58 0.67 3.61
CA VAL A 128 -3.98 1.92 3.09
C VAL A 128 -4.15 3.10 4.07
N ILE A 129 -5.26 3.12 4.81
CA ILE A 129 -5.68 4.20 5.71
C ILE A 129 -5.11 4.05 7.13
N LEU A 130 -5.19 2.85 7.72
CA LEU A 130 -4.83 2.58 9.11
C LEU A 130 -3.38 3.00 9.50
N PRO A 131 -2.36 2.97 8.61
CA PRO A 131 -1.03 3.51 8.93
C PRO A 131 -1.00 5.02 9.19
N GLY A 132 -2.01 5.78 8.75
CA GLY A 132 -2.17 7.20 9.04
C GLY A 132 -2.91 7.52 10.35
N VAL A 133 -3.37 6.50 11.08
CA VAL A 133 -4.19 6.64 12.30
C VAL A 133 -3.35 6.31 13.55
N ASN A 134 -3.66 6.93 14.70
CA ASN A 134 -3.02 6.64 15.98
C ASN A 134 -3.06 5.12 16.27
N LYS A 135 -1.90 4.54 16.64
CA LYS A 135 -1.71 3.10 16.91
C LYS A 135 -2.77 2.50 17.84
N LYS A 136 -3.24 3.22 18.87
CA LYS A 136 -4.30 2.73 19.78
C LYS A 136 -5.64 2.57 19.06
N LEU A 137 -6.06 3.61 18.34
CA LEU A 137 -7.29 3.61 17.55
C LEU A 137 -7.24 2.57 16.43
N LYS A 138 -6.06 2.34 15.83
CA LYS A 138 -5.87 1.31 14.80
C LYS A 138 -6.37 -0.07 15.25
N GLU A 139 -6.03 -0.53 16.45
CA GLU A 139 -6.41 -1.86 16.95
C GLU A 139 -7.93 -2.00 17.22
N THR A 140 -8.64 -0.89 17.44
CA THR A 140 -10.12 -0.86 17.50
C THR A 140 -10.72 -0.80 16.09
N LEU A 141 -10.19 0.07 15.23
CA LEU A 141 -10.64 0.29 13.85
C LEU A 141 -10.32 -0.88 12.90
N GLU A 142 -9.46 -1.82 13.28
CA GLU A 142 -9.27 -3.10 12.58
C GLU A 142 -10.40 -4.09 12.87
N LYS A 143 -11.13 -3.94 13.99
CA LYS A 143 -12.18 -4.86 14.44
C LYS A 143 -13.60 -4.43 14.06
N THR A 144 -13.79 -3.19 13.60
CA THR A 144 -15.11 -2.69 13.20
C THR A 144 -15.65 -3.40 11.96
N LEU A 145 -16.96 -3.60 11.91
CA LEU A 145 -17.64 -4.09 10.71
C LEU A 145 -17.67 -3.00 9.63
N ILE A 146 -17.62 -3.41 8.36
CA ILE A 146 -17.90 -2.53 7.22
C ILE A 146 -19.42 -2.39 7.10
N THR A 147 -19.86 -1.16 6.85
CA THR A 147 -21.28 -0.77 6.75
C THR A 147 -21.43 0.19 5.56
N ASN A 148 -22.37 1.13 5.59
CA ASN A 148 -22.36 2.30 4.70
C ASN A 148 -21.08 3.15 4.87
N TYR A 149 -20.35 2.99 5.98
CA TYR A 149 -19.01 3.53 6.23
C TYR A 149 -17.96 2.42 6.42
N LEU A 150 -16.74 2.72 5.96
CA LEU A 150 -15.60 1.79 5.86
C LEU A 150 -15.12 1.26 7.22
N PHE A 151 -15.28 2.06 8.28
CA PHE A 151 -14.94 1.69 9.67
C PHE A 151 -16.16 1.61 10.60
N GLY A 152 -17.35 1.43 10.03
CA GLY A 152 -18.61 1.39 10.79
C GLY A 152 -19.23 2.78 11.04
N ASN A 153 -20.48 2.79 11.49
CA ASN A 153 -21.21 4.02 11.82
C ASN A 153 -20.72 4.65 13.15
N ASP A 154 -20.41 3.82 14.15
CA ASP A 154 -20.13 4.22 15.54
C ASP A 154 -18.74 4.79 15.81
N ILE A 155 -18.01 5.24 14.78
CA ILE A 155 -16.63 5.74 14.95
C ILE A 155 -16.56 6.93 15.93
N THR A 156 -17.58 7.80 15.96
CA THR A 156 -17.68 8.90 16.92
C THR A 156 -17.78 8.40 18.37
N ASN A 157 -18.37 7.22 18.62
CA ASN A 157 -18.42 6.61 19.96
C ASN A 157 -17.08 5.95 20.31
N ILE A 158 -16.49 5.19 19.37
CA ILE A 158 -15.13 4.62 19.49
C ILE A 158 -14.08 5.71 19.82
N LEU A 159 -14.19 6.90 19.21
CA LEU A 159 -13.32 8.05 19.46
C LEU A 159 -13.52 8.68 20.85
N LYS A 160 -14.73 8.68 21.41
CA LYS A 160 -15.01 9.12 22.80
C LYS A 160 -14.46 8.11 23.80
N GLU A 161 -14.75 6.83 23.59
CA GLU A 161 -14.29 5.73 24.45
C GLU A 161 -12.76 5.67 24.52
N ASN A 162 -12.07 5.79 23.38
CA ASN A 162 -10.60 5.86 23.36
C ASN A 162 -10.07 7.08 24.13
N LYS A 163 -10.69 8.26 24.02
CA LYS A 163 -10.28 9.44 24.81
C LYS A 163 -10.50 9.26 26.31
N ASN A 164 -11.62 8.65 26.70
CA ASN A 164 -11.93 8.35 28.09
C ASN A 164 -10.93 7.32 28.65
N LEU A 165 -10.66 6.24 27.92
CA LEU A 165 -9.65 5.23 28.26
C LEU A 165 -8.25 5.84 28.34
N GLU A 166 -7.87 6.75 27.44
CA GLU A 166 -6.60 7.49 27.53
C GLU A 166 -6.52 8.42 28.75
N ASN A 167 -7.64 8.89 29.30
CA ASN A 167 -7.66 9.67 30.54
C ASN A 167 -7.55 8.75 31.75
N SER A 168 -8.40 7.73 31.88
CA SER A 168 -8.30 6.74 32.97
C SER A 168 -6.94 6.02 33.00
N ALA A 169 -6.30 5.80 31.85
CA ALA A 169 -4.94 5.25 31.77
C ALA A 169 -3.81 6.25 32.12
N LYS A 170 -4.13 7.53 32.39
CA LYS A 170 -3.22 8.47 33.07
C LYS A 170 -3.38 8.35 34.58
N ASP A 171 -4.62 8.24 35.05
CA ASP A 171 -4.96 8.13 36.47
C ASP A 171 -4.49 6.80 37.07
N LEU A 172 -4.51 5.72 36.28
CA LEU A 172 -3.95 4.41 36.61
C LEU A 172 -2.42 4.30 36.47
N LYS A 173 -1.70 5.39 36.15
CA LYS A 173 -0.23 5.35 36.17
C LYS A 173 0.24 5.22 37.62
N PRO A 174 1.16 4.29 37.94
CA PRO A 174 1.73 4.25 39.28
C PRO A 174 2.45 5.56 39.57
N LEU A 175 2.06 6.22 40.67
CA LEU A 175 2.93 7.21 41.31
C LEU A 175 4.27 6.52 41.61
N ASN A 176 5.38 7.20 41.32
CA ASN A 176 6.72 6.61 41.44
C ASN A 176 6.97 6.03 42.84
N ASN A 177 6.98 4.70 42.95
CA ASN A 177 7.88 3.89 43.79
C ASN A 177 7.52 2.38 43.76
N TRP A 178 7.79 1.70 42.63
CA TRP A 178 7.96 0.24 42.66
C TRP A 178 9.29 -0.18 42.00
N GLY A 179 10.36 0.16 42.71
CA GLY A 179 11.71 -0.36 42.50
C GLY A 179 12.47 -0.25 43.83
N PRO A 180 13.45 -1.13 44.11
CA PRO A 180 14.19 -1.07 45.36
C PRO A 180 14.93 0.27 45.48
N SER A 181 14.74 0.95 46.61
CA SER A 181 15.31 2.29 46.87
C SER A 181 16.84 2.25 46.84
N SER A 182 17.43 2.65 45.71
CA SER A 182 18.88 2.82 45.59
C SER A 182 19.30 4.04 46.40
N ASN A 183 19.73 3.79 47.64
CA ASN A 183 20.09 4.80 48.63
C ASN A 183 21.39 5.52 48.26
N ARG A 184 21.31 6.42 47.27
CA ARG A 184 22.46 7.10 46.65
C ARG A 184 22.97 8.21 47.57
N LYS A 185 23.86 7.84 48.49
CA LYS A 185 24.47 8.72 49.49
C LYS A 185 24.99 10.03 48.88
N GLN A 186 24.72 11.12 49.60
CA GLN A 186 25.25 12.45 49.35
C GLN A 186 26.65 12.57 50.01
N GLY A 187 27.57 13.29 49.36
CA GLY A 187 28.96 13.44 49.81
C GLY A 187 29.95 12.66 48.92
N GLY A 188 31.14 13.18 48.61
CA GLY A 188 31.71 14.48 48.99
C GLY A 188 32.68 15.01 47.92
N ARG A 189 33.28 16.18 48.18
CA ARG A 189 34.42 16.67 47.39
C ARG A 189 35.63 15.77 47.68
N ASP A 190 36.46 15.52 46.68
CA ASP A 190 37.88 15.82 46.87
C ASP A 190 38.61 16.11 45.56
N ASN A 191 39.81 16.70 45.66
CA ASN A 191 40.46 17.43 44.58
C ASN A 191 41.99 17.18 44.55
N THR A 192 42.50 16.50 43.53
CA THR A 192 43.94 16.22 43.40
C THR A 192 44.48 16.73 42.06
N ARG A 193 45.56 17.53 42.13
CA ARG A 193 46.22 18.18 40.99
C ARG A 193 47.54 17.48 40.64
N GLN A 194 47.95 17.66 39.37
CA GLN A 194 49.35 17.57 38.90
C GLN A 194 49.96 16.15 38.95
N TYR A 195 51.02 15.80 38.22
CA TYR A 195 52.01 16.63 37.51
C TYR A 195 52.03 16.48 35.98
N ASN A 196 52.72 17.42 35.34
CA ASN A 196 52.97 17.49 33.89
C ASN A 196 54.47 17.77 33.69
N THR A 197 55.17 16.94 32.91
CA THR A 197 56.61 17.09 32.64
C THR A 197 56.90 16.90 31.15
N ARG A 198 57.42 17.95 30.51
CA ARG A 198 57.99 17.97 29.16
C ARG A 198 59.50 18.18 29.24
N GLN A 199 60.28 17.39 28.52
CA GLN A 199 61.65 17.66 28.02
C GLN A 199 62.19 16.37 27.35
N ASP A 200 63.20 16.39 26.49
CA ASP A 200 63.25 17.14 25.22
C ASP A 200 64.08 16.34 24.17
N ASN A 201 64.19 16.85 22.95
CA ASN A 201 64.61 16.19 21.72
C ASN A 201 66.15 16.11 21.50
N THR A 202 66.70 14.88 21.31
CA THR A 202 68.00 14.69 20.62
C THR A 202 68.10 13.45 19.72
N LYS A 203 68.15 13.71 18.39
CA LYS A 203 69.09 13.17 17.36
C LYS A 203 69.20 11.64 17.09
N ARG A 204 69.12 11.33 15.78
CA ARG A 204 69.28 10.03 15.04
C ARG A 204 70.76 9.91 14.51
N PRO A 205 71.23 8.91 13.69
CA PRO A 205 70.62 7.67 13.15
C PRO A 205 71.55 6.40 13.05
N LYS A 206 71.10 5.38 12.27
CA LYS A 206 71.75 4.11 11.80
C LYS A 206 71.57 2.90 12.75
N ASN A 207 71.36 1.65 12.30
CA ASN A 207 71.26 1.05 10.95
C ASN A 207 70.14 -0.03 10.84
N LYS A 208 69.93 -0.62 9.66
CA LYS A 208 68.96 -1.74 9.36
C LYS A 208 69.62 -3.13 9.59
N PRO A 209 68.93 -4.29 9.47
CA PRO A 209 67.48 -4.58 9.34
C PRO A 209 67.00 -5.40 10.58
N SER A 210 66.11 -6.40 10.62
CA SER A 210 65.10 -7.08 9.75
C SER A 210 64.09 -7.78 10.69
N THR A 211 62.77 -7.82 10.48
CA THR A 211 62.01 -8.63 9.50
C THR A 211 60.52 -8.22 9.58
N VAL A 212 59.71 -8.45 8.53
CA VAL A 212 58.25 -8.18 8.56
C VAL A 212 57.50 -9.34 7.92
N LYS A 213 56.53 -9.92 8.64
CA LYS A 213 55.51 -10.81 8.09
C LYS A 213 54.19 -10.06 7.99
N TYR A 214 53.83 -9.62 6.79
CA TYR A 214 52.45 -9.25 6.46
C TYR A 214 51.68 -10.48 5.99
N THR A 215 50.52 -10.75 6.58
CA THR A 215 49.49 -11.61 5.98
C THR A 215 48.41 -10.73 5.36
N MET A 216 48.19 -10.89 4.06
CA MET A 216 47.05 -10.26 3.37
C MET A 216 45.79 -11.09 3.56
N THR A 217 44.63 -10.41 3.59
CA THR A 217 43.46 -10.84 2.80
C THR A 217 42.84 -9.60 2.14
N GLN A 218 42.18 -9.79 0.99
CA GLN A 218 42.08 -8.73 -0.03
C GLN A 218 40.80 -7.89 -0.01
N ARG A 219 40.92 -6.67 -0.56
CA ARG A 219 39.86 -5.68 -0.76
C ARG A 219 39.41 -5.68 -2.22
N HIS A 220 38.41 -6.48 -2.58
CA HIS A 220 37.86 -6.48 -3.95
C HIS A 220 36.92 -5.30 -4.20
N GLN A 221 37.50 -4.19 -4.67
CA GLN A 221 36.78 -3.10 -5.33
C GLN A 221 37.49 -2.71 -6.64
N HIS A 222 37.35 -3.49 -7.72
CA HIS A 222 37.62 -3.04 -9.11
C HIS A 222 37.05 -4.01 -10.16
N GLN A 223 35.74 -4.00 -10.41
CA GLN A 223 35.18 -4.48 -11.67
C GLN A 223 33.81 -3.85 -11.99
N ARG A 224 33.82 -2.58 -12.42
CA ARG A 224 32.64 -1.93 -13.02
C ARG A 224 32.97 -0.87 -14.08
N GLN A 225 33.89 -1.24 -14.97
CA GLN A 225 34.05 -0.61 -16.28
C GLN A 225 33.89 -1.70 -17.35
N GLN A 226 32.81 -1.60 -18.11
CA GLN A 226 32.41 -2.20 -19.41
C GLN A 226 30.88 -1.96 -19.51
N LEU A 227 30.28 -2.02 -20.70
CA LEU A 227 28.87 -1.63 -20.97
C LEU A 227 28.53 -0.13 -20.74
N ARG A 228 29.20 0.75 -21.48
CA ARG A 228 28.62 2.04 -21.94
C ARG A 228 28.98 2.28 -23.41
N SER A 229 28.25 1.60 -24.28
CA SER A 229 28.24 1.77 -25.74
C SER A 229 26.81 1.59 -26.23
N LEU A 230 26.43 2.31 -27.29
CA LEU A 230 25.04 2.46 -27.80
C LEU A 230 24.12 3.25 -26.82
N THR A 231 23.35 4.27 -27.21
CA THR A 231 23.25 5.01 -28.49
C THR A 231 23.29 6.52 -28.23
N ARG A 232 23.69 7.31 -29.23
CA ARG A 232 23.43 8.76 -29.32
C ARG A 232 22.91 9.08 -30.72
N HIS A 233 21.62 9.38 -30.84
CA HIS A 233 21.06 9.96 -32.06
C HIS A 233 21.42 11.46 -32.14
N PRO A 234 21.88 11.96 -33.29
CA PRO A 234 22.00 13.40 -33.54
C PRO A 234 20.65 13.96 -34.00
N SER A 235 20.04 14.84 -33.21
CA SER A 235 18.90 15.65 -33.66
C SER A 235 19.39 16.67 -34.69
N ARG A 236 18.92 16.58 -35.95
CA ARG A 236 19.19 17.59 -36.98
C ARG A 236 17.91 18.33 -37.36
N THR A 237 17.72 19.50 -36.76
CA THR A 237 16.61 20.41 -37.07
C THR A 237 16.65 20.84 -38.53
N THR A 238 15.50 20.79 -39.20
CA THR A 238 15.31 21.35 -40.55
C THR A 238 15.14 22.86 -40.50
N GLN A 239 15.88 23.59 -41.35
CA GLN A 239 15.53 24.96 -41.70
C GLN A 239 14.47 24.96 -42.82
N PRO A 240 13.48 25.87 -42.80
CA PRO A 240 12.65 26.13 -43.96
C PRO A 240 13.42 26.96 -44.99
N GLN A 241 13.50 26.48 -46.24
CA GLN A 241 13.91 27.34 -47.36
C GLN A 241 12.79 28.33 -47.69
N ARG A 242 13.18 29.53 -48.14
CA ARG A 242 12.24 30.54 -48.67
C ARG A 242 11.85 30.18 -50.10
N HIS A 243 10.58 30.38 -50.45
CA HIS A 243 10.19 30.49 -51.85
C HIS A 243 10.92 31.69 -52.50
N HIS A 244 11.43 31.48 -53.70
CA HIS A 244 11.61 32.56 -54.67
C HIS A 244 10.46 32.53 -55.68
N ARG A 245 10.08 33.71 -56.17
CA ARG A 245 9.42 33.86 -57.46
C ARG A 245 10.45 33.55 -58.56
N GLU A 246 10.04 32.86 -59.60
CA GLU A 246 9.60 33.49 -60.87
C GLU A 246 8.63 32.57 -61.60
#